data_AF-A0A0K8PJL4-F1
#
_entry.id   AF-A0A0K8PJL4-F1
#
_cell.length_a   1.000
_cell.length_b   1.000
_cell.length_c   1.000
_cell.angle_alpha   90.00
_cell.angle_beta   90.00
_cell.angle_gamma   90.00
#
_symmetry.space_group_name_H-M   'P 1'
#
loop_
_entity.id
_entity.type
_entity.pdbx_description
1 polymer ?
#
loop_
_entity_poly.entity_id
_entity_poly.type
_entity_poly.pdbx_seq_one_letter_code
_entity_poly.pdbx_strand_id
1 'polypeptide(L)'
;MKRTSFDSWPCSIARTADILGDAWSLLVLREVFYGESRFDGFIGSLGIARNTLTDRLRRLEAEGLLRRQAYQSDPVRHEYL
;
A
#
# COMPACT_ATOMS: atom_id res chain seq x y z
N MET A 1 14.02 -9.50 -9.82
CA MET A 1 14.68 -10.23 -8.72
C MET A 1 13.58 -10.79 -7.81
N LYS A 2 13.59 -12.09 -7.50
CA LYS A 2 12.56 -12.71 -6.65
C LYS A 2 12.84 -12.30 -5.20
N ARG A 3 11.84 -11.78 -4.50
CA ARG A 3 11.99 -11.34 -3.10
C ARG A 3 12.12 -12.56 -2.19
N THR A 4 13.01 -12.51 -1.21
CA THR A 4 13.07 -13.50 -0.13
C THR A 4 11.89 -13.27 0.80
N SER A 5 11.09 -14.32 1.07
CA SER A 5 9.99 -14.27 2.03
C SER A 5 10.50 -14.53 3.45
N PHE A 6 10.01 -13.79 4.43
CA PHE A 6 10.25 -14.06 5.86
C PHE A 6 8.96 -14.32 6.65
N ASP A 7 7.84 -14.59 5.98
CA ASP A 7 6.50 -14.77 6.58
C ASP A 7 6.47 -15.82 7.72
N SER A 8 7.21 -16.92 7.60
CA SER A 8 7.25 -17.99 8.62
C SER A 8 8.45 -17.89 9.57
N TRP A 9 9.25 -16.81 9.50
CA TRP A 9 10.46 -16.69 10.30
C TRP A 9 10.12 -16.44 11.78
N PRO A 10 10.85 -17.04 12.75
CA PRO A 10 10.62 -16.85 14.19
C PRO A 10 11.11 -15.48 14.70
N CYS A 11 10.95 -14.42 13.91
CA CYS A 11 11.27 -13.04 14.29
C CYS A 11 10.16 -12.11 13.77
N SER A 12 9.52 -11.37 14.68
CA SER A 12 8.49 -10.39 14.32
C SER A 12 9.04 -9.28 13.43
N ILE A 13 10.26 -8.80 13.70
CA ILE A 13 10.92 -7.77 12.88
C ILE A 13 11.13 -8.26 11.45
N ALA A 14 11.56 -9.52 11.27
CA ALA A 14 11.76 -10.09 9.94
C ALA A 14 10.43 -10.17 9.16
N ARG A 15 9.33 -10.58 9.81
CA ARG A 15 8.00 -10.60 9.19
C ARG A 15 7.50 -9.20 8.84
N THR A 16 7.67 -8.22 9.72
CA THR A 16 7.31 -6.83 9.42
C THR A 16 8.15 -6.25 8.28
N ALA A 17 9.45 -6.54 8.25
CA ALA A 17 10.34 -6.15 7.15
C ALA A 17 9.97 -6.87 5.84
N ASP A 18 9.44 -8.08 5.90
CA ASP A 18 8.85 -8.71 4.73
C ASP A 18 7.66 -7.86 4.23
N ILE A 19 6.70 -7.55 5.09
CA ILE A 19 5.51 -6.78 4.67
C ILE A 19 5.89 -5.39 4.12
N LEU A 20 6.68 -4.63 4.88
CA LEU A 20 6.96 -3.21 4.62
C LEU A 20 8.25 -2.94 3.84
N GLY A 21 9.13 -3.91 3.68
CA GLY A 21 10.51 -3.70 3.21
C GLY A 21 10.67 -3.45 1.70
N ASP A 22 9.58 -3.22 0.97
CA ASP A 22 9.70 -2.68 -0.38
C ASP A 22 9.68 -1.14 -0.34
N ALA A 23 10.41 -0.51 -1.26
CA ALA A 23 10.64 0.94 -1.24
C ALA A 23 9.36 1.79 -1.27
N TRP A 24 8.26 1.26 -1.80
CA TRP A 24 7.03 2.02 -2.00
C TRP A 24 6.01 1.85 -0.88
N SER A 25 5.95 0.68 -0.23
CA SER A 25 4.96 0.44 0.83
C SER A 25 5.03 1.47 1.96
N LEU A 26 6.24 1.79 2.44
CA LEU A 26 6.41 2.81 3.48
C LEU A 26 6.06 4.22 3.00
N LEU A 27 6.34 4.55 1.74
CA LEU A 27 6.00 5.85 1.17
C LEU A 27 4.49 6.00 0.98
N VAL A 28 3.80 4.97 0.50
CA VAL A 28 2.33 4.96 0.40
C VAL A 28 1.70 5.14 1.77
N LEU A 29 2.14 4.39 2.78
CA LEU A 29 1.65 4.54 4.16
C LEU A 29 1.91 5.96 4.69
N ARG A 30 3.08 6.54 4.41
CA ARG A 30 3.38 7.93 4.79
C ARG A 30 2.36 8.92 4.20
N GLU A 31 2.03 8.79 2.91
CA GLU A 31 1.04 9.66 2.28
C GLU A 31 -0.35 9.50 2.92
N VAL A 32 -0.73 8.26 3.29
CA VAL A 32 -1.96 8.00 4.05
C VAL A 32 -1.95 8.74 5.39
N PHE A 33 -0.84 8.69 6.14
CA PHE A 33 -0.70 9.45 7.37
C PHE A 33 -0.70 10.98 7.17
N TYR A 34 -0.37 11.46 5.97
CA TYR A 34 -0.51 12.86 5.59
C TYR A 34 -1.92 13.22 5.10
N GLY A 35 -2.85 12.26 5.09
CA GLY A 35 -4.25 12.44 4.73
C GLY A 35 -4.56 12.17 3.25
N GLU A 36 -3.60 11.67 2.46
CA GLU A 36 -3.88 11.23 1.10
C GLU A 36 -4.56 9.86 1.11
N SER A 37 -5.76 9.78 0.54
CA SER A 37 -6.55 8.55 0.50
C SER A 37 -6.85 8.09 -0.93
N ARG A 38 -6.51 8.89 -1.96
CA ARG A 38 -6.97 8.65 -3.33
C ARG A 38 -5.83 8.22 -4.24
N PHE A 39 -6.16 7.33 -5.18
CA PHE A 39 -5.19 6.79 -6.13
C PHE A 39 -4.42 7.86 -6.90
N ASP A 40 -5.13 8.84 -7.49
CA ASP A 40 -4.47 9.89 -8.27
C ASP A 40 -3.65 10.85 -7.39
N GLY A 41 -4.01 11.00 -6.12
CA GLY A 41 -3.24 11.78 -5.16
C GLY A 41 -1.89 11.12 -4.85
N PHE A 42 -1.87 9.80 -4.59
CA PHE A 42 -0.62 9.04 -4.47
C PHE A 42 0.25 9.11 -5.72
N ILE A 43 -0.35 9.09 -6.92
CA ILE A 43 0.40 9.26 -8.18
C ILE A 43 1.05 10.65 -8.24
N GLY A 44 0.30 11.68 -7.87
CA GLY A 44 0.78 13.06 -7.84
C GLY A 44 1.90 13.30 -6.82
N SER A 45 1.79 12.73 -5.63
CA SER A 45 2.78 12.93 -4.56
C SER A 45 4.02 12.06 -4.69
N LEU A 46 3.88 10.81 -5.14
CA LEU A 46 4.98 9.83 -5.16
C LEU A 46 5.66 9.70 -6.53
N GLY A 47 5.01 10.10 -7.63
CA GLY A 47 5.52 9.86 -8.99
C GLY A 47 5.69 8.38 -9.34
N ILE A 48 5.06 7.49 -8.56
CA ILE A 48 5.11 6.04 -8.72
C ILE A 48 4.33 5.60 -9.96
N ALA A 49 4.81 4.58 -10.67
CA ALA A 49 4.07 3.98 -11.77
C ALA A 49 2.73 3.38 -11.29
N ARG A 50 1.65 3.56 -12.07
CA ARG A 50 0.28 3.14 -11.70
C ARG A 50 0.16 1.64 -11.38
N ASN A 51 0.85 0.79 -12.15
CA ASN A 51 0.90 -0.65 -11.90
C ASN A 51 1.54 -0.96 -10.54
N THR A 52 2.70 -0.36 -10.25
CA THR A 52 3.40 -0.53 -8.98
C THR A 52 2.52 -0.05 -7.82
N LEU A 53 1.87 1.11 -7.92
CA LEU A 53 0.95 1.58 -6.88
C LEU A 53 -0.21 0.62 -6.65
N THR A 54 -0.82 0.12 -7.73
CA THR A 54 -1.92 -0.86 -7.65
C THR A 54 -1.48 -2.11 -6.89
N ASP A 55 -0.31 -2.65 -7.21
CA ASP A 55 0.23 -3.84 -6.54
C ASP A 55 0.50 -3.57 -5.05
N ARG A 56 0.97 -2.36 -4.71
CA ARG A 56 1.23 -1.98 -3.31
C ARG A 56 -0.04 -1.79 -2.50
N LEU A 57 -1.02 -1.06 -3.04
CA LEU A 57 -2.30 -0.86 -2.36
C LEU A 57 -3.00 -2.20 -2.10
N ARG A 58 -3.01 -3.11 -3.09
CA ARG A 58 -3.57 -4.47 -2.92
C ARG A 58 -2.84 -5.26 -1.84
N ARG A 59 -1.52 -5.15 -1.77
CA ARG A 59 -0.73 -5.84 -0.76
C ARG A 59 -1.01 -5.29 0.64
N LEU A 60 -0.99 -3.97 0.81
CA LEU A 60 -1.30 -3.33 2.08
C LEU A 60 -2.74 -3.63 2.54
N GLU A 61 -3.68 -3.73 1.60
CA GLU A 61 -5.05 -4.18 1.86
C GLU A 61 -5.10 -5.65 2.33
N ALA A 62 -4.38 -6.55 1.66
CA ALA A 62 -4.32 -7.96 2.03
C ALA A 62 -3.67 -8.21 3.41
N GLU A 63 -2.70 -7.38 3.79
CA GLU A 63 -2.04 -7.42 5.10
C GLU A 63 -2.84 -6.69 6.19
N GLY A 64 -4.01 -6.12 5.85
CA GLY A 64 -4.88 -5.39 6.79
C GLY A 64 -4.34 -4.03 7.24
N LEU A 65 -3.36 -3.49 6.53
CA LEU A 65 -2.75 -2.17 6.80
C LEU A 65 -3.53 -1.02 6.18
N LEU A 66 -4.32 -1.30 5.14
CA LEU A 66 -5.24 -0.36 4.52
C LEU A 66 -6.59 -1.04 4.28
N ARG A 67 -7.64 -0.25 4.18
CA ARG A 67 -8.97 -0.66 3.76
C ARG A 67 -9.38 0.13 2.54
N ARG A 68 -9.82 -0.57 1.50
CA ARG A 68 -10.46 0.06 0.35
C ARG A 68 -11.92 0.35 0.65
N GLN A 69 -12.32 1.61 0.55
CA GLN A 69 -13.68 2.06 0.83
C GLN A 69 -14.25 2.85 -0.35
N ALA A 70 -15.49 2.54 -0.74
CA ALA A 70 -16.18 3.34 -1.75
C ALA A 70 -16.66 4.66 -1.12
N TYR A 71 -16.32 5.79 -1.74
CA TYR A 71 -16.77 7.13 -1.32
C TYR A 71 -17.77 7.74 -2.31
N GLN A 72 -17.91 7.16 -3.49
CA GLN A 72 -18.86 7.55 -4.54
C GLN A 72 -19.42 6.27 -5.17
N SER A 73 -20.71 6.26 -5.48
CA SER A 73 -21.41 5.11 -6.04
C SER A 73 -21.67 5.19 -7.55
N ASP A 74 -21.64 6.39 -8.15
CA ASP A 74 -21.89 6.57 -9.59
C ASP A 74 -21.04 7.71 -10.20
N PRO A 75 -19.97 7.40 -10.98
CA PRO A 75 -19.29 6.11 -11.05
C PRO A 75 -18.68 5.71 -9.69
N VAL A 76 -18.51 4.41 -9.45
CA VAL A 76 -17.92 3.92 -8.19
C VAL A 76 -16.47 4.39 -8.07
N ARG A 77 -16.16 5.13 -7.00
CA ARG A 77 -14.79 5.55 -6.67
C ARG A 77 -14.42 5.10 -5.29
N HIS A 78 -13.14 4.74 -5.14
CA HIS A 78 -12.60 4.21 -3.91
C HIS A 78 -11.49 5.08 -3.38
N GLU A 79 -11.40 5.10 -2.06
CA GLU A 79 -10.27 5.60 -1.29
C GLU A 79 -9.66 4.48 -0.46
N TYR A 80 -8.47 4.73 0.07
CA TYR A 80 -7.68 3.80 0.88
C TYR A 80 -7.43 4.46 2.24
N LEU A 81 -7.91 3.82 3.31
CA LEU A 81 -7.88 4.30 4.70
C LEU A 81 -7.15 3.34 5.63
#